data_AF-A0A7C6B1P1-F1
#
_entry.id   AF-A0A7C6B1P1-F1
#
_cell.length_a   1.000
_cell.length_b   1.000
_cell.length_c   1.000
_cell.angle_alpha   90.00
_cell.angle_beta   90.00
_cell.angle_gamma   90.00
#
_symmetry.space_group_name_H-M   'P 1'
#
loop_
_entity.id
_entity.type
_entity.pdbx_description
1 polymer ?
#
loop_
_entity_poly.entity_id
_entity_poly.type
_entity_poly.pdbx_seq_one_letter_code
_entity_poly.pdbx_strand_id
1 'polypeptide(L)'
;MKQSWTRRQFVGASLGTLVSAVAVPKLLRAEGSNEKIGIAIIGVRGRGGEHIDAFLADPRVQILYIVDADEKIGQGRVEQIAKAKGFRPKFIRDFRQALDDPAVDAISTATPNHWHALCGVWAMQAGKDAYIEKPICHNVAEGAALVAAAKKYKRICQVGTQCRSNPAIQNAVEFIRSGGIGEVKFARGLCYKRRKSIGPKGDYPIPPEVDFNLWSGPAPYTTPRCTRPNFHYDWHWQRLYGNGDLGNQGPHQTDIARWGLGIHSHPISVVSYG
;
A
#
# COMPACT_ATOMS: atom_id res chain seq x y z
N MET A 1 17.85 11.03 76.46
CA MET A 1 18.93 11.87 75.90
C MET A 1 19.05 11.59 74.41
N LYS A 2 19.13 12.68 73.63
CA LYS A 2 18.94 12.76 72.18
C LYS A 2 19.94 11.89 71.41
N GLN A 3 19.47 10.92 70.62
CA GLN A 3 20.28 10.36 69.54
C GLN A 3 20.18 11.30 68.33
N SER A 4 21.34 11.81 67.92
CA SER A 4 21.53 12.72 66.80
C SER A 4 21.51 11.96 65.48
N TRP A 5 20.55 12.26 64.63
CA TRP A 5 20.49 11.80 63.25
C TRP A 5 21.64 12.45 62.44
N THR A 6 22.55 11.65 61.94
CA THR A 6 23.56 12.10 60.97
C THR A 6 22.92 12.35 59.60
N ARG A 7 23.45 13.33 58.85
CA ARG A 7 22.99 13.88 57.54
C ARG A 7 22.63 12.89 56.41
N ARG A 8 22.68 11.57 56.64
CA ARG A 8 22.39 10.53 55.64
C ARG A 8 21.05 9.79 55.83
N GLN A 9 20.23 10.16 56.82
CA GLN A 9 18.93 9.53 57.08
C GLN A 9 17.83 10.53 57.44
N PHE A 10 17.73 11.64 56.71
CA PHE A 10 16.53 12.46 56.69
C PHE A 10 16.14 12.68 55.22
N VAL A 11 15.21 11.85 54.74
CA VAL A 11 14.10 12.22 53.85
C VAL A 11 14.49 13.19 52.71
N GLY A 12 14.63 12.74 51.47
CA GLY A 12 13.62 11.92 50.78
C GLY A 12 12.47 12.81 50.33
N ALA A 13 12.71 13.63 49.31
CA ALA A 13 11.65 14.30 48.55
C ALA A 13 12.11 14.80 47.18
N SER A 14 12.99 14.09 46.46
CA SER A 14 13.30 14.43 45.05
C SER A 14 13.93 13.26 44.29
N LEU A 15 13.29 12.09 44.28
CA LEU A 15 13.56 11.11 43.22
C LEU A 15 12.75 11.53 41.99
N GLY A 16 13.31 12.47 41.23
CA GLY A 16 12.87 12.79 39.88
C GLY A 16 13.10 11.57 39.01
N THR A 17 12.02 10.84 38.77
CA THR A 17 11.94 9.68 37.90
C THR A 17 12.35 10.08 36.48
N LEU A 18 13.60 9.80 36.09
CA LEU A 18 13.98 9.66 34.68
C LEU A 18 13.28 8.40 34.16
N VAL A 19 11.98 8.52 33.87
CA VAL A 19 11.29 7.53 33.04
C VAL A 19 11.82 7.73 31.63
N SER A 20 12.80 6.90 31.28
CA SER A 20 13.10 6.55 29.90
C SER A 20 11.77 6.40 29.16
N ALA A 21 11.52 7.22 28.15
CA ALA A 21 10.37 7.08 27.27
C ALA A 21 10.49 5.77 26.49
N VAL A 22 10.20 4.66 27.14
CA VAL A 22 9.96 3.38 26.50
C VAL A 22 8.69 3.59 25.70
N ALA A 23 8.82 3.61 24.38
CA ALA A 23 7.71 3.56 23.46
C ALA A 23 6.84 2.36 23.80
N VAL A 24 5.76 2.60 24.56
CA VAL A 24 4.74 1.61 24.86
C VAL A 24 4.15 1.20 23.50
N PRO A 25 4.14 -0.10 23.15
CA PRO A 25 3.38 -0.55 22.00
C PRO A 25 1.93 -0.13 22.23
N LYS A 26 1.34 0.66 21.33
CA LYS A 26 -0.10 0.92 21.28
C LYS A 26 -0.88 -0.37 20.93
N LEU A 27 -0.70 -1.44 21.71
CA LEU A 27 -1.40 -2.71 21.51
C LEU A 27 -2.66 -2.82 22.38
N LEU A 28 -3.01 -1.76 23.12
CA LEU A 28 -4.26 -1.68 23.88
C LEU A 28 -4.86 -0.28 23.68
N ARG A 29 -5.52 -0.12 22.54
CA ARG A 29 -6.41 0.99 22.17
C ARG A 29 -7.54 0.30 21.38
N ALA A 30 -8.76 0.08 21.84
CA ALA A 30 -9.43 0.33 23.11
C ALA A 30 -10.60 -0.68 23.19
N GLU A 31 -10.89 -1.22 24.37
CA GLU A 31 -12.24 -1.70 24.68
C GLU A 31 -13.08 -0.45 25.02
N GLY A 32 -13.78 0.09 24.03
CA GLY A 32 -14.64 1.27 24.20
C GLY A 32 -15.18 1.81 22.88
N SER A 33 -16.47 1.58 22.62
CA SER A 33 -17.37 2.28 21.68
C SER A 33 -16.80 2.83 20.34
N ASN A 34 -17.25 2.25 19.22
CA ASN A 34 -17.48 2.95 17.93
C ASN A 34 -16.33 3.72 17.23
N GLU A 35 -15.05 3.57 17.61
CA GLU A 35 -13.97 4.19 16.83
C GLU A 35 -13.78 3.49 15.48
N LYS A 36 -14.11 4.19 14.39
CA LYS A 36 -13.86 3.73 13.01
C LYS A 36 -12.39 3.93 12.66
N ILE A 37 -11.85 3.02 11.85
CA ILE A 37 -10.51 3.14 11.26
C ILE A 37 -10.53 4.26 10.22
N GLY A 38 -9.74 5.32 10.45
CA GLY A 38 -9.56 6.41 9.50
C GLY A 38 -8.59 6.01 8.39
N ILE A 39 -9.02 6.11 7.12
CA ILE A 39 -8.21 5.72 5.96
C ILE A 39 -8.05 6.85 4.95
N ALA A 40 -6.83 6.94 4.39
CA ALA A 40 -6.54 7.73 3.19
C ALA A 40 -6.36 6.81 1.97
N ILE A 41 -7.05 7.12 0.86
CA ILE A 41 -6.96 6.32 -0.37
C ILE A 41 -6.18 7.11 -1.43
N ILE A 42 -5.08 6.53 -1.91
CA ILE A 42 -4.07 7.18 -2.75
C ILE A 42 -4.07 6.56 -4.15
N GLY A 43 -4.35 7.39 -5.17
CA GLY A 43 -4.57 6.97 -6.55
C GLY A 43 -5.96 6.34 -6.68
N VAL A 44 -6.95 7.10 -7.14
CA VAL A 44 -8.39 6.78 -6.95
C VAL A 44 -9.17 6.56 -8.25
N ARG A 45 -8.46 6.39 -9.38
CA ARG A 45 -9.08 6.15 -10.68
C ARG A 45 -9.66 4.75 -10.80
N GLY A 46 -8.97 3.81 -11.47
CA GLY A 46 -9.48 2.47 -11.75
C GLY A 46 -9.55 1.64 -10.49
N ARG A 47 -8.45 0.98 -10.14
CA ARG A 47 -8.38 0.09 -8.97
C ARG A 47 -8.62 0.80 -7.64
N GLY A 48 -8.16 2.04 -7.48
CA GLY A 48 -8.47 2.82 -6.29
C GLY A 48 -9.94 3.21 -6.16
N GLY A 49 -10.70 3.26 -7.27
CA GLY A 49 -12.16 3.38 -7.21
C GLY A 49 -12.80 2.16 -6.55
N GLU A 50 -12.32 0.96 -6.89
CA GLU A 50 -12.78 -0.28 -6.25
C GLU A 50 -12.38 -0.34 -4.76
N HIS A 51 -11.25 0.26 -4.39
CA HIS A 51 -10.88 0.42 -2.97
C HIS A 51 -11.87 1.33 -2.24
N ILE A 52 -12.26 2.46 -2.84
CA ILE A 52 -13.29 3.35 -2.28
C ILE A 52 -14.57 2.56 -2.05
N ASP A 53 -15.06 1.84 -3.07
CA ASP A 53 -16.30 1.07 -2.97
C ASP A 53 -16.23 0.02 -1.84
N ALA A 54 -15.11 -0.70 -1.74
CA ALA A 54 -14.91 -1.70 -0.69
C ALA A 54 -14.88 -1.08 0.72
N PHE A 55 -14.15 0.02 0.92
CA PHE A 55 -14.08 0.67 2.23
C PHE A 55 -15.38 1.39 2.61
N LEU A 56 -16.13 1.90 1.63
CA LEU A 56 -17.47 2.45 1.85
C LEU A 56 -18.52 1.41 2.26
N ALA A 57 -18.26 0.13 1.97
CA ALA A 57 -19.12 -0.99 2.36
C ALA A 57 -18.79 -1.52 3.77
N ASP A 58 -17.62 -1.19 4.34
CA ASP A 58 -17.22 -1.62 5.67
C ASP A 58 -17.61 -0.57 6.74
N PRO A 59 -18.57 -0.88 7.64
CA PRO A 59 -19.01 0.08 8.65
C PRO A 59 -17.94 0.46 9.67
N ARG A 60 -16.84 -0.32 9.74
CA ARG A 60 -15.71 -0.10 10.65
C ARG A 60 -14.72 0.94 10.11
N VAL A 61 -14.90 1.42 8.88
CA VAL A 61 -13.94 2.31 8.21
C VAL A 61 -14.58 3.67 7.94
N GLN A 62 -13.77 4.72 8.03
CA GLN A 62 -14.10 6.06 7.57
C GLN A 62 -13.03 6.54 6.59
N ILE A 63 -13.44 6.86 5.35
CA ILE A 63 -12.56 7.49 4.38
C ILE A 63 -12.41 8.96 4.75
N LEU A 64 -11.20 9.36 5.18
CA LEU A 64 -10.88 10.72 5.57
C LEU A 64 -10.32 11.53 4.41
N TYR A 65 -9.48 10.89 3.59
CA TYR A 65 -8.78 11.54 2.48
C TYR A 65 -8.92 10.74 1.18
N ILE A 66 -9.21 11.47 0.11
CA ILE A 66 -9.04 11.04 -1.28
C ILE A 66 -7.80 11.76 -1.80
N VAL A 67 -6.83 10.99 -2.28
CA VAL A 67 -5.56 11.53 -2.76
C VAL A 67 -5.32 11.15 -4.22
N ASP A 68 -5.13 12.14 -5.07
CA ASP A 68 -4.76 11.91 -6.48
C ASP A 68 -3.98 13.10 -7.04
N ALA A 69 -2.99 12.81 -7.89
CA ALA A 69 -2.22 13.84 -8.58
C ALA A 69 -3.07 14.53 -9.67
N ASP A 70 -4.14 13.87 -10.15
CA ASP A 70 -5.14 14.43 -11.04
C ASP A 70 -6.31 15.01 -10.22
N GLU A 71 -6.42 16.34 -10.20
CA GLU A 71 -7.46 17.03 -9.44
C GLU A 71 -8.87 16.67 -9.90
N LYS A 72 -9.09 16.52 -11.20
CA LYS A 72 -10.40 16.21 -11.75
C LYS A 72 -10.86 14.82 -11.34
N ILE A 73 -9.95 13.85 -11.35
CA ILE A 73 -10.23 12.49 -10.87
C ILE A 73 -10.51 12.49 -9.36
N GLY A 74 -9.66 13.14 -8.57
CA GLY A 74 -9.79 13.17 -7.12
C GLY A 74 -11.08 13.85 -6.65
N GLN A 75 -11.35 15.07 -7.13
CA GLN A 75 -12.57 15.80 -6.79
C GLN A 75 -13.83 15.06 -7.26
N GLY A 76 -13.79 14.45 -8.45
CA GLY A 76 -14.89 13.64 -8.95
C GLY A 76 -15.24 12.47 -8.01
N ARG A 77 -14.24 11.82 -7.39
CA ARG A 77 -14.49 10.79 -6.36
C ARG A 77 -15.06 11.37 -5.08
N VAL A 78 -14.56 12.52 -4.61
CA VAL A 78 -15.12 13.20 -3.43
C VAL A 78 -16.60 13.53 -3.61
N GLU A 79 -16.98 14.05 -4.78
CA GLU A 79 -18.38 14.37 -5.11
C GLU A 79 -19.26 13.12 -5.19
N GLN A 80 -18.76 12.04 -5.80
CA GLN A 80 -19.46 10.75 -5.83
C GLN A 80 -19.76 10.24 -4.42
N ILE A 81 -18.77 10.30 -3.52
CA ILE A 81 -18.92 9.88 -2.13
C ILE A 81 -19.94 10.77 -1.41
N ALA A 82 -19.83 12.09 -1.57
CA ALA A 82 -20.75 13.06 -0.97
C ALA A 82 -22.20 12.81 -1.40
N LYS A 83 -22.44 12.56 -2.69
CA LYS A 83 -23.77 12.24 -3.21
C LYS A 83 -24.31 10.90 -2.72
N ALA A 84 -23.45 9.87 -2.61
CA ALA A 84 -23.88 8.52 -2.27
C ALA A 84 -24.04 8.27 -0.76
N LYS A 85 -23.25 8.97 0.08
CA LYS A 85 -23.13 8.67 1.52
C LYS A 85 -23.40 9.85 2.44
N GLY A 86 -23.56 11.06 1.90
CA GLY A 86 -23.88 12.26 2.69
C GLY A 86 -22.70 12.84 3.50
N PHE A 87 -21.48 12.29 3.34
CA PHE A 87 -20.26 12.86 3.93
C PHE A 87 -19.23 13.15 2.84
N ARG A 88 -18.34 14.11 3.10
CA ARG A 88 -17.33 14.55 2.13
C ARG A 88 -15.93 14.32 2.67
N PRO A 89 -15.16 13.34 2.14
CA PRO A 89 -13.74 13.23 2.47
C PRO A 89 -12.96 14.43 1.92
N LYS A 90 -11.81 14.74 2.53
CA LYS A 90 -10.94 15.81 2.05
C LYS A 90 -10.19 15.35 0.80
N PHE A 91 -10.18 16.18 -0.25
CA PHE A 91 -9.28 15.99 -1.38
C PHE A 91 -7.94 16.67 -1.09
N ILE A 92 -6.84 15.96 -1.37
CA ILE A 92 -5.48 16.49 -1.40
C ILE A 92 -4.73 15.87 -2.59
N ARG A 93 -3.75 16.57 -3.15
CA ARG A 93 -2.91 15.99 -4.23
C ARG A 93 -1.75 15.15 -3.71
N ASP A 94 -1.21 15.54 -2.56
CA ASP A 94 -0.01 14.97 -1.99
C ASP A 94 -0.33 14.19 -0.72
N PHE A 95 -0.13 12.88 -0.76
CA PHE A 95 -0.50 11.97 0.35
C PHE A 95 0.27 12.25 1.64
N ARG A 96 1.43 12.93 1.57
CA ARG A 96 2.21 13.29 2.75
C ARG A 96 1.40 14.11 3.74
N GLN A 97 0.48 14.95 3.26
CA GLN A 97 -0.40 15.74 4.12
C GLN A 97 -1.34 14.86 4.96
N ALA A 98 -1.77 13.70 4.45
CA ALA A 98 -2.58 12.74 5.21
C ALA A 98 -1.75 11.97 6.24
N LEU A 99 -0.43 11.86 6.06
CA LEU A 99 0.44 11.17 7.00
C LEU A 99 0.61 11.95 8.31
N ASP A 100 0.50 13.28 8.25
CA ASP A 100 0.60 14.17 9.40
C ASP A 100 -0.69 14.20 10.24
N ASP A 101 -1.81 13.73 9.70
CA ASP A 101 -3.10 13.71 10.39
C ASP A 101 -3.16 12.52 11.38
N PRO A 102 -3.27 12.76 12.71
CA PRO A 102 -3.35 11.68 13.70
C PRO A 102 -4.63 10.84 13.61
N ALA A 103 -5.68 11.32 12.91
CA ALA A 103 -6.91 10.57 12.67
C ALA A 103 -6.78 9.54 11.52
N VAL A 104 -5.74 9.62 10.70
CA VAL A 104 -5.44 8.59 9.70
C VAL A 104 -4.71 7.45 10.39
N ASP A 105 -5.32 6.26 10.39
CA ASP A 105 -4.74 5.03 10.94
C ASP A 105 -3.98 4.23 9.87
N ALA A 106 -4.52 4.24 8.65
CA ALA A 106 -3.98 3.47 7.53
C ALA A 106 -4.07 4.22 6.19
N ILE A 107 -3.25 3.79 5.23
CA ILE A 107 -3.38 4.16 3.83
C ILE A 107 -3.76 2.95 2.97
N SER A 108 -4.47 3.21 1.87
CA SER A 108 -4.60 2.29 0.75
C SER A 108 -4.05 2.94 -0.50
N THR A 109 -3.12 2.30 -1.22
CA THR A 109 -2.57 2.87 -2.46
C THR A 109 -2.79 1.97 -3.68
N ALA A 110 -3.27 2.58 -4.74
CA ALA A 110 -3.41 2.03 -6.10
C ALA A 110 -2.78 2.97 -7.14
N THR A 111 -1.67 3.60 -6.75
CA THR A 111 -0.84 4.46 -7.61
C THR A 111 -0.14 3.65 -8.70
N PRO A 112 0.59 4.28 -9.63
CA PRO A 112 1.52 3.54 -10.49
C PRO A 112 2.63 2.84 -9.68
N ASN A 113 3.19 1.74 -10.21
CA ASN A 113 4.09 0.85 -9.48
C ASN A 113 5.31 1.55 -8.84
N HIS A 114 5.88 2.56 -9.49
CA HIS A 114 7.03 3.32 -8.98
C HIS A 114 6.77 4.08 -7.67
N TRP A 115 5.50 4.31 -7.32
CA TRP A 115 5.12 4.95 -6.05
C TRP A 115 4.89 3.95 -4.91
N HIS A 116 4.55 2.69 -5.22
CA HIS A 116 4.01 1.74 -4.25
C HIS A 116 4.88 1.57 -3.00
N ALA A 117 6.15 1.23 -3.18
CA ALA A 117 7.04 0.97 -2.05
C ALA A 117 7.32 2.24 -1.22
N LEU A 118 7.50 3.39 -1.89
CA LEU A 118 7.78 4.65 -1.22
C LEU A 118 6.58 5.13 -0.38
N CYS A 119 5.37 5.04 -0.94
CA CYS A 119 4.12 5.30 -0.21
C CYS A 119 4.05 4.47 1.07
N GLY A 120 4.31 3.17 0.96
CA GLY A 120 4.32 2.26 2.11
C GLY A 120 5.37 2.60 3.15
N VAL A 121 6.62 2.85 2.73
CA VAL A 121 7.71 3.22 3.65
C VAL A 121 7.39 4.50 4.40
N TRP A 122 6.96 5.56 3.70
CA TRP A 122 6.62 6.84 4.35
C TRP A 122 5.41 6.73 5.26
N ALA A 123 4.37 6.00 4.86
CA ALA A 123 3.22 5.75 5.72
C ALA A 123 3.63 5.06 7.02
N MET A 124 4.44 4.01 6.93
CA MET A 124 4.89 3.29 8.13
C MET A 124 5.85 4.12 9.00
N GLN A 125 6.69 4.96 8.39
CA GLN A 125 7.51 5.94 9.10
C GLN A 125 6.65 6.93 9.90
N ALA A 126 5.50 7.35 9.36
CA ALA A 126 4.53 8.20 10.02
C ALA A 126 3.59 7.44 10.99
N GLY A 127 3.87 6.16 11.26
CA GLY A 127 3.11 5.35 12.20
C GLY A 127 1.80 4.77 11.66
N LYS A 128 1.59 4.84 10.34
CA LYS A 128 0.37 4.36 9.65
C LYS A 128 0.54 2.92 9.16
N ASP A 129 -0.54 2.16 9.15
CA ASP A 129 -0.59 0.88 8.45
C ASP A 129 -0.78 1.10 6.94
N ALA A 130 -0.37 0.14 6.11
CA ALA A 130 -0.38 0.29 4.66
C ALA A 130 -0.97 -0.93 3.93
N TYR A 131 -1.98 -0.68 3.12
CA TYR A 131 -2.42 -1.58 2.04
C TYR A 131 -1.88 -1.06 0.71
N ILE A 132 -1.17 -1.91 -0.04
CA ILE A 132 -0.46 -1.51 -1.26
C ILE A 132 -0.82 -2.48 -2.37
N GLU A 133 -1.31 -1.98 -3.50
CA GLU A 133 -1.64 -2.80 -4.66
C GLU A 133 -0.46 -3.60 -5.20
N LYS A 134 -0.80 -4.68 -5.91
CA LYS A 134 0.21 -5.46 -6.65
C LYS A 134 0.54 -4.78 -7.99
N PRO A 135 1.80 -4.84 -8.46
CA PRO A 135 2.97 -5.38 -7.75
C PRO A 135 3.38 -4.42 -6.62
N ILE A 136 3.69 -4.94 -5.43
CA ILE A 136 3.93 -4.09 -4.24
C ILE A 136 5.14 -3.13 -4.37
N CYS A 137 6.03 -3.38 -5.32
CA CYS A 137 7.23 -2.60 -5.55
C CYS A 137 7.61 -2.64 -7.03
N HIS A 138 8.39 -1.64 -7.47
CA HIS A 138 8.90 -1.59 -8.84
C HIS A 138 10.12 -2.49 -9.04
N ASN A 139 10.90 -2.72 -8.00
CA ASN A 139 12.05 -3.63 -8.00
C ASN A 139 12.24 -4.34 -6.65
N VAL A 140 13.14 -5.33 -6.60
CA VAL A 140 13.36 -6.16 -5.40
C VAL A 140 13.94 -5.37 -4.22
N ALA A 141 14.82 -4.40 -4.48
CA ALA A 141 15.45 -3.59 -3.44
C ALA A 141 14.41 -2.73 -2.70
N GLU A 142 13.48 -2.13 -3.44
CA GLU A 142 12.33 -1.43 -2.87
C GLU A 142 11.45 -2.35 -2.00
N GLY A 143 11.18 -3.57 -2.45
CA GLY A 143 10.44 -4.56 -1.66
C GLY A 143 11.17 -4.92 -0.36
N ALA A 144 12.49 -5.09 -0.40
CA ALA A 144 13.30 -5.32 0.79
C ALA A 144 13.27 -4.13 1.77
N ALA A 145 13.34 -2.90 1.25
CA ALA A 145 13.20 -1.68 2.04
C ALA A 145 11.82 -1.59 2.72
N LEU A 146 10.76 -1.97 2.02
CA LEU A 146 9.41 -2.00 2.55
C LEU A 146 9.25 -3.02 3.69
N VAL A 147 9.80 -4.24 3.53
CA VAL A 147 9.82 -5.25 4.59
C VAL A 147 10.61 -4.75 5.81
N ALA A 148 11.75 -4.10 5.59
CA ALA A 148 12.55 -3.51 6.66
C ALA A 148 11.79 -2.41 7.41
N ALA A 149 11.07 -1.55 6.68
CA ALA A 149 10.23 -0.50 7.27
C ALA A 149 9.09 -1.10 8.12
N ALA A 150 8.35 -2.08 7.60
CA ALA A 150 7.27 -2.73 8.34
C ALA A 150 7.75 -3.32 9.68
N LYS A 151 8.91 -4.00 9.66
CA LYS A 151 9.54 -4.56 10.87
C LYS A 151 10.03 -3.47 11.82
N LYS A 152 10.72 -2.46 11.32
CA LYS A 152 11.31 -1.37 12.11
C LYS A 152 10.24 -0.57 12.85
N TYR A 153 9.19 -0.17 12.13
CA TYR A 153 8.11 0.68 12.65
C TYR A 153 6.96 -0.12 13.27
N LYS A 154 7.03 -1.46 13.25
CA LYS A 154 6.02 -2.39 13.79
C LYS A 154 4.62 -2.06 13.26
N ARG A 155 4.51 -1.94 11.93
CA ARG A 155 3.28 -1.59 11.21
C ARG A 155 2.80 -2.75 10.36
N ILE A 156 1.50 -2.78 10.09
CA ILE A 156 0.89 -3.74 9.17
C ILE A 156 1.15 -3.26 7.75
N CYS A 157 1.72 -4.14 6.92
CA CYS A 157 1.92 -3.92 5.50
C CYS A 157 1.28 -5.08 4.72
N GLN A 158 0.20 -4.81 4.01
CA GLN A 158 -0.55 -5.80 3.24
C GLN A 158 -0.45 -5.53 1.75
N VAL A 159 -0.11 -6.58 0.98
CA VAL A 159 -0.14 -6.54 -0.49
C VAL A 159 -1.56 -6.81 -0.98
N GLY A 160 -1.99 -6.11 -2.03
CA GLY A 160 -3.25 -6.33 -2.74
C GLY A 160 -3.31 -7.59 -3.59
N THR A 161 -2.95 -8.75 -3.03
CA THR A 161 -3.02 -10.05 -3.70
C THR A 161 -4.39 -10.70 -3.50
N GLN A 162 -5.41 -10.19 -4.21
CA GLN A 162 -6.82 -10.52 -3.98
C GLN A 162 -7.16 -12.02 -4.13
N CYS A 163 -6.37 -12.77 -4.91
CA CYS A 163 -6.59 -14.21 -5.09
C CYS A 163 -6.52 -14.99 -3.78
N ARG A 164 -5.75 -14.50 -2.80
CA ARG A 164 -5.67 -15.11 -1.46
C ARG A 164 -6.93 -14.94 -0.62
N SER A 165 -7.80 -14.01 -1.00
CA SER A 165 -9.08 -13.74 -0.34
C SER A 165 -10.27 -14.34 -1.10
N ASN A 166 -10.04 -15.04 -2.21
CA ASN A 166 -11.10 -15.70 -2.97
C ASN A 166 -11.37 -17.09 -2.39
N PRO A 167 -12.60 -17.38 -1.89
CA PRO A 167 -12.95 -18.67 -1.29
C PRO A 167 -12.71 -19.87 -2.22
N ALA A 168 -12.96 -19.73 -3.53
CA ALA A 168 -12.72 -20.82 -4.47
C ALA A 168 -11.22 -21.17 -4.57
N ILE A 169 -10.34 -20.16 -4.52
CA ILE A 169 -8.89 -20.37 -4.55
C ILE A 169 -8.40 -20.91 -3.21
N GLN A 170 -8.94 -20.42 -2.09
CA GLN A 170 -8.66 -20.96 -0.75
C GLN A 170 -8.98 -22.46 -0.68
N ASN A 171 -10.19 -22.86 -1.10
CA ASN A 171 -10.62 -24.25 -1.12
C ASN A 171 -9.75 -25.11 -2.06
N ALA A 172 -9.38 -24.59 -3.23
CA ALA A 172 -8.49 -25.30 -4.16
C ALA A 172 -7.10 -25.52 -3.54
N VAL A 173 -6.53 -24.52 -2.87
CA VAL A 173 -5.23 -24.63 -2.20
C VAL A 173 -5.30 -25.60 -1.01
N GLU A 174 -6.39 -25.57 -0.24
CA GLU A 174 -6.61 -26.52 0.85
C GLU A 174 -6.71 -27.96 0.33
N PHE A 175 -7.48 -28.20 -0.74
CA PHE A 175 -7.59 -29.52 -1.38
C PHE A 175 -6.26 -30.03 -1.92
N ILE A 176 -5.43 -29.16 -2.51
CA ILE A 176 -4.08 -29.52 -2.94
C ILE A 176 -3.23 -29.93 -1.73
N ARG A 177 -3.28 -29.16 -0.63
CA ARG A 177 -2.50 -29.42 0.59
C ARG A 177 -2.92 -30.68 1.33
N SER A 178 -4.20 -31.04 1.26
CA SER A 178 -4.72 -32.29 1.83
C SER A 178 -4.40 -33.53 0.99
N GLY A 179 -3.61 -33.39 -0.09
CA GLY A 179 -3.21 -34.48 -0.97
C GLY A 179 -4.25 -34.84 -2.03
N GLY A 180 -5.25 -33.98 -2.28
CA GLY A 180 -6.36 -34.26 -3.19
C GLY A 180 -5.97 -34.53 -4.65
N ILE A 181 -4.76 -34.11 -5.06
CA ILE A 181 -4.19 -34.41 -6.38
C ILE A 181 -2.82 -35.11 -6.29
N GLY A 182 -2.46 -35.64 -5.11
CA GLY A 182 -1.13 -36.19 -4.83
C GLY A 182 -0.04 -35.13 -4.71
N GLU A 183 1.21 -35.55 -4.88
CA GLU A 183 2.36 -34.65 -4.74
C GLU A 183 2.52 -33.72 -5.96
N VAL A 184 2.47 -32.41 -5.72
CA VAL A 184 2.62 -31.39 -6.77
C VAL A 184 4.09 -30.97 -6.91
N LYS A 185 4.72 -31.29 -8.04
CA LYS A 185 6.11 -30.91 -8.35
C LYS A 185 6.26 -29.68 -9.23
N PHE A 186 5.18 -29.28 -9.91
CA PHE A 186 5.21 -28.25 -10.93
C PHE A 186 3.90 -27.47 -10.96
N ALA A 187 4.00 -26.16 -11.10
CA ALA A 187 2.85 -25.29 -11.31
C ALA A 187 3.13 -24.36 -12.50
N ARG A 188 2.11 -24.12 -13.31
CA ARG A 188 2.17 -23.20 -14.45
C ARG A 188 1.12 -22.12 -14.31
N GLY A 189 1.59 -20.89 -14.14
CA GLY A 189 0.76 -19.70 -14.16
C GLY A 189 0.63 -19.15 -15.58
N LEU A 190 -0.59 -19.06 -16.11
CA LEU A 190 -0.84 -18.62 -17.49
C LEU A 190 -1.70 -17.37 -17.51
N CYS A 191 -1.31 -16.39 -18.32
CA CYS A 191 -2.13 -15.21 -18.58
C CYS A 191 -2.14 -14.90 -20.07
N TYR A 192 -3.24 -15.22 -20.75
CA TYR A 192 -3.46 -14.87 -22.14
C TYR A 192 -4.50 -13.76 -22.22
N LYS A 193 -4.02 -12.51 -22.32
CA LYS A 193 -4.87 -11.33 -22.47
C LYS A 193 -4.52 -10.61 -23.75
N ARG A 194 -5.41 -10.68 -24.74
CA ARG A 194 -5.28 -9.89 -25.97
C ARG A 194 -5.37 -8.41 -25.62
N ARG A 195 -4.36 -7.64 -26.02
CA ARG A 195 -4.31 -6.18 -25.83
C ARG A 195 -4.16 -5.49 -27.17
N LYS A 196 -4.75 -4.30 -27.28
CA LYS A 196 -4.48 -3.40 -28.41
C LYS A 196 -3.06 -2.84 -28.29
N SER A 197 -2.53 -2.36 -29.41
CA SER A 197 -1.28 -1.58 -29.43
C SER A 197 -1.38 -0.38 -28.48
N ILE A 198 -0.26 -0.03 -27.86
CA ILE A 198 -0.12 1.11 -26.94
C ILE A 198 0.26 2.40 -27.68
N GLY A 199 0.19 2.36 -29.01
CA GLY A 199 0.57 3.46 -29.89
C GLY A 199 2.09 3.66 -30.01
N PRO A 200 2.52 4.56 -30.92
CA PRO A 200 3.93 4.91 -31.06
C PRO A 200 4.45 5.66 -29.83
N LYS A 201 5.78 5.75 -29.71
CA LYS A 201 6.40 6.73 -28.80
C LYS A 201 6.30 8.10 -29.46
N GLY A 202 6.03 9.14 -28.69
CA GLY A 202 5.92 10.50 -29.19
C GLY A 202 6.00 11.53 -28.08
N ASP A 203 5.64 12.77 -28.39
CA ASP A 203 5.41 13.83 -27.42
C ASP A 203 3.91 14.08 -27.33
N TYR A 204 3.32 13.76 -26.18
CA TYR A 204 1.89 13.85 -25.96
C TYR A 204 1.58 14.86 -24.85
N PRO A 205 0.43 15.54 -24.90
CA PRO A 205 0.04 16.43 -23.82
C PRO A 205 -0.18 15.64 -22.53
N ILE A 206 0.29 16.21 -21.41
CA ILE A 206 -0.12 15.77 -20.06
C ILE A 206 -1.50 16.40 -19.80
N PRO A 207 -2.48 15.66 -19.24
CA PRO A 207 -3.75 16.25 -18.86
C PRO A 207 -3.54 17.47 -17.93
N PRO A 208 -4.19 18.62 -18.19
CA PRO A 208 -3.88 19.87 -17.50
C PRO A 208 -4.19 19.82 -15.99
N GLU A 209 -5.08 18.93 -15.56
CA GLU A 209 -5.46 18.74 -14.16
C GLU A 209 -4.46 17.86 -13.38
N VAL A 210 -3.47 17.26 -14.06
CA VAL A 210 -2.43 16.43 -13.46
C VAL A 210 -1.25 17.27 -13.00
N ASP A 211 -0.95 17.21 -11.71
CA ASP A 211 0.37 17.58 -11.21
C ASP A 211 1.39 16.51 -11.63
N PHE A 212 2.09 16.76 -12.74
CA PHE A 212 3.05 15.80 -13.28
C PHE A 212 4.24 15.57 -12.36
N ASN A 213 4.63 16.57 -11.57
CA ASN A 213 5.77 16.43 -10.66
C ASN A 213 5.42 15.43 -9.55
N LEU A 214 4.22 15.55 -8.98
CA LEU A 214 3.71 14.57 -8.02
C LEU A 214 3.43 13.21 -8.68
N TRP A 215 2.86 13.19 -9.88
CA TRP A 215 2.57 11.93 -10.58
C TRP A 215 3.85 11.12 -10.87
N SER A 216 4.90 11.75 -11.41
CA SER A 216 6.19 11.10 -11.70
C SER A 216 6.99 10.78 -10.44
N GLY A 217 6.91 11.66 -9.43
CA GLY A 217 7.44 11.38 -8.11
C GLY A 217 8.89 10.89 -8.08
N PRO A 218 9.15 9.66 -7.60
CA PRO A 218 10.51 9.12 -7.52
C PRO A 218 11.11 8.72 -8.88
N ALA A 219 10.32 8.67 -9.95
CA ALA A 219 10.82 8.35 -11.28
C ALA A 219 11.50 9.59 -11.93
N PRO A 220 12.60 9.40 -12.67
CA PRO A 220 13.28 10.50 -13.35
C PRO A 220 12.40 11.08 -14.47
N TYR A 221 12.53 12.38 -14.69
CA TYR A 221 11.88 13.04 -15.84
C TYR A 221 12.52 12.61 -17.16
N THR A 222 11.69 12.55 -18.19
CA THR A 222 12.09 12.38 -19.57
C THR A 222 11.78 13.62 -20.39
N THR A 223 12.46 13.77 -21.53
CA THR A 223 12.10 14.73 -22.58
C THR A 223 11.79 13.92 -23.85
N PRO A 224 10.52 13.88 -24.31
CA PRO A 224 9.33 14.51 -23.73
C PRO A 224 8.86 13.85 -22.42
N ARG A 225 8.10 14.60 -21.59
CA ARG A 225 7.62 14.13 -20.27
C ARG A 225 6.57 13.03 -20.38
N CYS A 226 5.68 13.13 -21.36
CA CYS A 226 4.66 12.13 -21.65
C CYS A 226 4.93 11.50 -23.01
N THR A 227 5.27 10.21 -23.00
CA THR A 227 5.70 9.50 -24.21
C THR A 227 4.63 8.61 -24.83
N ARG A 228 3.42 8.59 -24.24
CA ARG A 228 2.33 7.68 -24.59
C ARG A 228 0.98 8.39 -24.65
N PRO A 229 0.08 7.98 -25.57
CA PRO A 229 -1.20 8.66 -25.77
C PRO A 229 -2.18 8.46 -24.61
N ASN A 230 -2.17 7.30 -23.92
CA ASN A 230 -3.06 7.06 -22.78
C ASN A 230 -2.30 7.26 -21.46
N PHE A 231 -2.21 8.51 -21.03
CA PHE A 231 -1.50 8.94 -19.82
C PHE A 231 -1.81 8.06 -18.59
N HIS A 232 -3.10 7.81 -18.33
CA HIS A 232 -3.53 7.09 -17.11
C HIS A 232 -3.43 5.56 -17.20
N TYR A 233 -2.97 4.98 -18.30
CA TYR A 233 -2.86 3.52 -18.43
C TYR A 233 -1.54 3.03 -19.01
N ASP A 234 -0.98 3.70 -20.01
CA ASP A 234 0.20 3.18 -20.73
C ASP A 234 1.48 3.22 -19.88
N TRP A 235 1.45 3.87 -18.71
CA TRP A 235 2.53 3.82 -17.71
C TRP A 235 2.92 2.40 -17.31
N HIS A 236 2.00 1.43 -17.36
CA HIS A 236 2.30 0.02 -17.05
C HIS A 236 3.46 -0.52 -17.93
N TRP A 237 3.56 -0.01 -19.17
CA TRP A 237 4.48 -0.47 -20.20
C TRP A 237 5.69 0.45 -20.40
N GLN A 238 5.86 1.40 -19.49
CA GLN A 238 6.99 2.31 -19.46
C GLN A 238 7.89 1.90 -18.30
N ARG A 239 9.15 1.54 -18.60
CA ARG A 239 10.12 1.03 -17.61
C ARG A 239 10.26 1.93 -16.38
N LEU A 240 10.11 3.23 -16.53
CA LEU A 240 10.24 4.21 -15.44
C LEU A 240 9.09 4.14 -14.44
N TYR A 241 7.89 3.74 -14.87
CA TYR A 241 6.68 3.85 -14.06
C TYR A 241 6.06 2.49 -13.73
N GLY A 242 6.22 1.50 -14.60
CA GLY A 242 5.62 0.18 -14.53
C GLY A 242 6.59 -0.94 -14.85
N ASN A 243 6.09 -2.17 -14.83
CA ASN A 243 6.88 -3.40 -14.89
C ASN A 243 6.47 -4.34 -16.04
N GLY A 244 5.87 -3.80 -17.10
CA GLY A 244 5.37 -4.66 -18.19
C GLY A 244 4.20 -5.53 -17.73
N ASP A 245 3.74 -6.42 -18.61
CA ASP A 245 2.62 -7.31 -18.28
C ASP A 245 3.02 -8.34 -17.21
N LEU A 246 4.32 -8.61 -17.07
CA LEU A 246 4.87 -9.39 -15.96
C LEU A 246 4.51 -8.78 -14.61
N GLY A 247 4.69 -7.48 -14.38
CA GLY A 247 4.25 -6.87 -13.13
C GLY A 247 2.73 -6.71 -13.01
N ASN A 248 2.04 -6.54 -14.13
CA ASN A 248 0.58 -6.33 -14.11
C ASN A 248 -0.19 -7.63 -13.80
N GLN A 249 0.20 -8.75 -14.43
CA GLN A 249 -0.51 -10.03 -14.35
C GLN A 249 0.31 -11.14 -13.68
N GLY A 250 1.64 -11.08 -13.77
CA GLY A 250 2.53 -12.10 -13.21
C GLY A 250 2.30 -12.37 -11.73
N PRO A 251 2.26 -11.36 -10.83
CA PRO A 251 2.00 -11.57 -9.41
C PRO A 251 0.78 -12.43 -9.10
N HIS A 252 -0.32 -12.27 -9.85
CA HIS A 252 -1.52 -13.10 -9.66
C HIS A 252 -1.22 -14.58 -9.83
N GLN A 253 -0.52 -14.91 -10.91
CA GLN A 253 -0.26 -16.29 -11.30
C GLN A 253 0.87 -16.90 -10.47
N THR A 254 1.94 -16.16 -10.26
CA THR A 254 3.08 -16.63 -9.47
C THR A 254 2.74 -16.77 -7.99
N ASP A 255 1.87 -15.90 -7.44
CA ASP A 255 1.45 -16.02 -6.06
C ASP A 255 0.60 -17.27 -5.81
N ILE A 256 -0.42 -17.53 -6.63
CA ILE A 256 -1.25 -18.73 -6.51
C ILE A 256 -0.40 -19.99 -6.67
N ALA A 257 0.50 -20.02 -7.66
CA ALA A 257 1.39 -21.16 -7.89
C ALA A 257 2.27 -21.44 -6.66
N ARG A 258 2.91 -20.40 -6.09
CA ARG A 258 3.73 -20.55 -4.88
C ARG A 258 2.90 -20.96 -3.67
N TRP A 259 1.68 -20.42 -3.55
CA TRP A 259 0.80 -20.71 -2.43
C TRP A 259 0.31 -22.17 -2.44
N GLY A 260 -0.09 -22.66 -3.61
CA GLY A 260 -0.48 -24.06 -3.84
C GLY A 260 0.68 -25.04 -3.64
N LEU A 261 1.89 -24.69 -4.11
CA LEU A 261 3.10 -25.50 -3.90
C LEU A 261 3.67 -25.44 -2.47
N GLY A 262 3.14 -24.56 -1.59
CA GLY A 262 3.68 -24.38 -0.24
C GLY A 262 5.09 -23.79 -0.21
N ILE A 263 5.47 -22.98 -1.22
CA ILE A 263 6.81 -22.40 -1.32
C ILE A 263 6.88 -21.08 -0.55
N HIS A 264 7.73 -21.07 0.49
CA HIS A 264 7.95 -19.91 1.36
C HIS A 264 9.33 -19.27 1.21
N SER A 265 10.16 -19.77 0.29
CA SER A 265 11.50 -19.25 -0.02
C SER A 265 11.52 -18.43 -1.32
N HIS A 266 12.63 -17.71 -1.54
CA HIS A 266 12.96 -17.12 -2.83
C HIS A 266 13.41 -18.19 -3.83
N PRO A 267 13.24 -17.96 -5.15
CA PRO A 267 13.77 -18.87 -6.16
C PRO A 267 15.31 -18.91 -6.11
N ILE A 268 15.90 -20.08 -6.35
CA ILE A 268 17.37 -20.25 -6.46
C ILE A 268 17.91 -19.81 -7.82
N SER A 269 17.06 -19.82 -8.86
CA SER A 269 17.39 -19.41 -10.22
C SER A 269 16.12 -18.95 -10.93
N VAL A 270 16.27 -17.98 -11.83
CA VAL A 270 15.18 -17.49 -12.68
C VAL A 270 15.69 -17.42 -14.11
N VAL A 271 14.88 -17.90 -15.06
CA VAL A 271 15.12 -17.78 -16.50
C VAL A 271 13.99 -16.97 -17.09
N SER A 272 14.32 -16.01 -17.94
CA SER A 272 13.36 -15.22 -18.71
C SER A 272 13.76 -15.25 -20.18
N TYR A 273 12.78 -15.44 -21.05
CA TYR A 273 12.91 -15.33 -22.50
C TYR A 273 11.71 -14.52 -23.01
N GLY A 274 11.92 -13.69 -24.03
CA GLY A 274 10.90 -12.80 -24.58
C GLY A 274 11.34 -12.18 -25.89
#